data_AF-A0A4Q2J2A7-F1
#
_entry.id   AF-A0A4Q2J2A7-F1
#
_cell.length_a   1.000
_cell.length_b   1.000
_cell.length_c   1.000
_cell.angle_alpha   90.00
_cell.angle_beta   90.00
_cell.angle_gamma   90.00
#
_symmetry.space_group_name_H-M   'P 1'
#
loop_
_entity.id
_entity.type
_entity.pdbx_description
1 polymer ?
#
loop_
_entity_poly.entity_id
_entity_poly.type
_entity_poly.pdbx_seq_one_letter_code
_entity_poly.pdbx_strand_id
1 'polypeptide(L)'
;MPHQVEIIMAAPVLGKIRIQALDVIRGLAILGILAVNADGFAAPQSASLRPTMWLYPNEGWTAVSYWIMDTLFHEKFLIIFSMLFGVSLFLVGGDGTDQRKGRLLARRLGILFLFGMLHGFGIWWGDILSLYAVTGFLMFFCRGWQPKVLMGVGAALYAAMALSAIPTAAYPNASPSVRTAAEAARIPDPVAVMERKAMTRERLVEAKGSWAGAYRLNTREYLNVLSGYPSLIPQTLALMMIGLSLFKSGFLAGESSNRRYVTVIAIGYTALLLAAWLAWKVDVRERLVLGEEGVNLLLSPLISLAYVASLVLLLRAGAGKLLTPMAATGRMAFTNYITQSLLMTSIFYGGRGALMGEVDRPGLWAITLAIWILQLFWSPWWLARFEMGPLEWVWRCLTLGRLIPLRKPA
;
A
#
# COMPACT_ATOMS: atom_id res chain seq x y z
N MET A 1 34.82 18.49 -31.11
CA MET A 1 34.55 17.54 -30.02
C MET A 1 33.87 18.16 -28.77
N PRO A 2 32.76 18.94 -28.85
CA PRO A 2 32.01 19.33 -27.64
C PRO A 2 30.89 18.34 -27.25
N HIS A 3 30.34 17.58 -28.22
CA HIS A 3 29.15 16.76 -28.02
C HIS A 3 29.34 15.47 -27.20
N GLN A 4 30.58 15.00 -26.97
CA GLN A 4 30.81 13.78 -26.19
C GLN A 4 30.94 14.05 -24.68
N VAL A 5 31.22 15.28 -24.25
CA VAL A 5 31.39 15.62 -22.84
C VAL A 5 30.05 15.83 -22.12
N GLU A 6 29.03 16.37 -22.81
CA GLU A 6 27.66 16.51 -22.26
C GLU A 6 26.98 15.16 -21.99
N ILE A 7 27.21 14.15 -22.83
CA ILE A 7 26.58 12.83 -22.71
C ILE A 7 27.08 12.08 -21.46
N ILE A 8 28.35 12.26 -21.10
CA ILE A 8 28.99 11.59 -19.95
C ILE A 8 28.58 12.25 -18.62
N MET A 9 28.28 13.55 -18.61
CA MET A 9 27.75 14.23 -17.41
C MET A 9 26.23 14.07 -17.23
N ALA A 10 25.47 13.83 -18.29
CA ALA A 10 24.03 13.59 -18.22
C ALA A 10 23.67 12.21 -17.63
N ALA A 11 24.41 11.15 -17.95
CA ALA A 11 24.09 9.78 -17.49
C ALA A 11 24.14 9.59 -15.95
N PRO A 12 25.11 10.13 -15.20
CA PRO A 12 25.14 10.08 -13.73
C PRO A 12 24.02 10.90 -13.09
N VAL A 13 23.65 12.04 -13.70
CA VAL A 13 22.57 12.91 -13.22
C VAL A 13 21.20 12.25 -13.44
N LEU A 14 20.98 11.63 -14.61
CA LEU A 14 19.79 10.85 -14.92
C LEU A 14 19.67 9.61 -14.01
N GLY A 15 20.77 8.93 -13.71
CA GLY A 15 20.81 7.81 -12.75
C GLY A 15 20.44 8.23 -11.33
N LYS A 16 20.91 9.40 -10.87
CA LYS A 16 20.55 9.97 -9.56
C LYS A 16 19.07 10.36 -9.48
N ILE A 17 18.54 11.01 -10.53
CA ILE A 17 17.12 11.40 -10.63
C ILE A 17 16.22 10.16 -10.63
N ARG A 18 16.59 9.11 -11.37
CA ARG A 18 15.85 7.84 -11.43
C ARG A 18 15.71 7.17 -10.07
N ILE A 19 16.81 7.09 -9.31
CA ILE A 19 16.79 6.48 -7.97
C ILE A 19 16.01 7.36 -7.00
N GLN A 20 16.21 8.68 -7.06
CA GLN A 20 15.50 9.63 -6.21
C GLN A 20 13.97 9.60 -6.45
N ALA A 21 13.52 9.49 -7.70
CA ALA A 21 12.10 9.39 -8.01
C ALA A 21 11.47 8.15 -7.36
N LEU A 22 12.11 6.98 -7.48
CA LEU A 22 11.63 5.76 -6.85
C LEU A 22 11.55 5.88 -5.33
N ASP A 23 12.55 6.51 -4.71
CA ASP A 23 12.58 6.70 -3.26
C ASP A 23 11.50 7.68 -2.77
N VAL A 24 11.27 8.79 -3.48
CA VAL A 24 10.18 9.73 -3.14
C VAL A 24 8.81 9.05 -3.28
N ILE A 25 8.58 8.34 -4.39
CA ILE A 25 7.31 7.63 -4.62
C ILE A 25 7.12 6.56 -3.52
N ARG A 26 8.17 5.82 -3.15
CA ARG A 26 8.11 4.84 -2.06
C ARG A 26 7.82 5.50 -0.72
N GLY A 27 8.39 6.68 -0.46
CA GLY A 27 8.15 7.48 0.73
C GLY A 27 6.71 7.95 0.85
N LEU A 28 6.11 8.44 -0.24
CA LEU A 28 4.68 8.77 -0.28
C LEU A 28 3.83 7.51 -0.03
N ALA A 29 4.14 6.41 -0.72
CA ALA A 29 3.43 5.15 -0.61
C ALA A 29 3.36 4.64 0.85
N ILE A 30 4.50 4.61 1.55
CA ILE A 30 4.56 4.08 2.91
C ILE A 30 3.85 4.97 3.95
N LEU A 31 3.82 6.29 3.75
CA LEU A 31 3.04 7.19 4.61
C LEU A 31 1.54 6.95 4.41
N GLY A 32 1.07 6.89 3.17
CA GLY A 32 -0.36 6.65 2.94
C GLY A 32 -0.82 5.24 3.30
N ILE A 33 0.05 4.23 3.26
CA ILE A 33 -0.27 2.89 3.79
C ILE A 33 -0.65 2.95 5.28
N LEU A 34 0.00 3.81 6.08
CA LEU A 34 -0.41 4.00 7.48
C LEU A 34 -1.83 4.56 7.58
N ALA A 35 -2.18 5.56 6.77
CA ALA A 35 -3.53 6.14 6.78
C ALA A 35 -4.61 5.12 6.42
N VAL A 36 -4.34 4.23 5.45
CA VAL A 36 -5.26 3.14 5.08
C VAL A 36 -5.42 2.14 6.22
N ASN A 37 -4.33 1.84 6.92
CA ASN A 37 -4.28 0.79 7.93
C ASN A 37 -4.68 1.25 9.34
N ALA A 38 -4.82 2.56 9.59
CA ALA A 38 -5.07 3.12 10.91
C ALA A 38 -6.31 2.50 11.59
N ASP A 39 -7.42 2.37 10.86
CA ASP A 39 -8.65 1.74 11.37
C ASP A 39 -8.41 0.27 11.79
N GLY A 40 -7.53 -0.47 11.09
CA GLY A 40 -7.20 -1.87 11.38
C GLY A 40 -6.27 -2.07 12.59
N PHE A 41 -5.59 -1.02 13.05
CA PHE A 41 -4.87 -1.06 14.33
C PHE A 41 -5.80 -0.81 15.53
N ALA A 42 -6.83 0.01 15.33
CA ALA A 42 -7.76 0.42 16.37
C ALA A 42 -8.99 -0.50 16.48
N ALA A 43 -9.29 -1.32 15.47
CA ALA A 43 -10.41 -2.26 15.55
C ALA A 43 -10.14 -3.58 14.79
N PRO A 44 -10.88 -4.66 15.12
CA PRO A 44 -10.86 -5.90 14.35
C PRO A 44 -11.29 -5.67 12.90
N GLN A 45 -10.86 -6.55 12.01
CA GLN A 45 -11.14 -6.47 10.56
C GLN A 45 -12.64 -6.26 10.25
N SER A 46 -13.51 -6.96 10.97
CA SER A 46 -14.96 -6.87 10.80
C SER A 46 -15.56 -5.46 11.03
N ALA A 47 -14.88 -4.63 11.82
CA ALA A 47 -15.30 -3.26 12.11
C ALA A 47 -14.54 -2.21 11.29
N SER A 48 -13.26 -2.45 11.00
CA SER A 48 -12.40 -1.48 10.28
C SER A 48 -12.71 -1.39 8.79
N LEU A 49 -13.14 -2.48 8.15
CA LEU A 49 -13.38 -2.52 6.69
C LEU A 49 -14.73 -1.92 6.27
N ARG A 50 -15.63 -1.58 7.20
CA ARG A 50 -16.98 -1.09 6.88
C ARG A 50 -17.35 0.10 7.76
N PRO A 51 -17.62 1.29 7.18
CA PRO A 51 -17.98 2.46 7.98
C PRO A 51 -19.24 2.26 8.83
N THR A 52 -20.19 1.43 8.38
CA THR A 52 -21.38 1.07 9.15
C THR A 52 -21.08 0.21 10.38
N MET A 53 -19.99 -0.56 10.36
CA MET A 53 -19.55 -1.44 11.46
C MET A 53 -18.58 -0.75 12.43
N TRP A 54 -18.13 0.47 12.11
CA TRP A 54 -17.29 1.24 12.99
C TRP A 54 -17.97 1.50 14.35
N LEU A 55 -17.18 1.56 15.43
CA LEU A 55 -17.70 1.64 16.80
C LEU A 55 -18.35 2.98 17.12
N TYR A 56 -17.96 4.03 16.39
CA TYR A 56 -18.47 5.38 16.50
C TYR A 56 -19.45 5.69 15.35
N PRO A 57 -20.42 6.61 15.56
CA PRO A 57 -21.29 7.08 14.49
C PRO A 57 -20.48 7.63 13.32
N ASN A 58 -20.84 7.26 12.10
CA ASN A 58 -20.19 7.74 10.88
C ASN A 58 -20.82 9.05 10.42
N GLU A 59 -20.68 10.10 11.24
CA GLU A 59 -21.30 11.42 11.04
C GLU A 59 -20.26 12.54 11.22
N GLY A 60 -20.58 13.75 10.77
CA GLY A 60 -19.74 14.94 10.93
C GLY A 60 -18.28 14.70 10.51
N TRP A 61 -17.33 15.04 11.40
CA TRP A 61 -15.90 14.86 11.14
C TRP A 61 -15.47 13.40 11.00
N THR A 62 -16.19 12.44 11.59
CA THR A 62 -15.90 11.00 11.42
C THR A 62 -16.20 10.54 10.01
N ALA A 63 -17.33 10.98 9.44
CA ALA A 63 -17.68 10.70 8.05
C ALA A 63 -16.68 11.35 7.07
N VAL A 64 -16.33 12.61 7.30
CA VAL A 64 -15.34 13.33 6.47
C VAL A 64 -13.98 12.65 6.54
N SER A 65 -13.54 12.25 7.74
CA SER A 65 -12.27 11.55 7.95
C SER A 65 -12.21 10.21 7.20
N TYR A 66 -13.31 9.46 7.23
CA TYR A 66 -13.42 8.22 6.45
C TYR A 66 -13.40 8.50 4.96
N TRP A 67 -14.20 9.46 4.48
CA TRP A 67 -14.29 9.80 3.07
C TRP A 67 -12.93 10.25 2.52
N ILE A 68 -12.15 11.02 3.29
CA ILE A 68 -10.76 11.39 2.94
C ILE A 68 -9.90 10.14 2.79
N MET A 69 -9.93 9.22 3.76
CA MET A 69 -9.16 7.97 3.72
C MET A 69 -9.56 7.11 2.51
N ASP A 70 -10.85 6.84 2.36
CA ASP A 70 -11.43 5.99 1.31
C ASP A 70 -11.13 6.54 -0.10
N THR A 71 -11.37 7.84 -0.30
CA THR A 71 -11.25 8.49 -1.61
C THR A 71 -9.81 8.76 -1.99
N LEU A 72 -8.99 9.29 -1.07
CA LEU A 72 -7.64 9.75 -1.40
C LEU A 72 -6.58 8.66 -1.19
N PHE A 73 -6.79 7.71 -0.27
CA PHE A 73 -5.75 6.78 0.16
C PHE A 73 -6.03 5.31 -0.15
N HIS A 74 -7.23 4.84 0.15
CA HIS A 74 -7.61 3.42 0.07
C HIS A 74 -7.35 2.86 -1.34
N GLU A 75 -6.77 1.65 -1.42
CA GLU A 75 -6.20 1.01 -2.62
C GLU A 75 -5.02 1.74 -3.28
N LYS A 76 -5.07 3.07 -3.42
CA LYS A 76 -4.14 3.83 -4.28
C LYS A 76 -2.68 3.71 -3.81
N PHE A 77 -2.45 3.81 -2.50
CA PHE A 77 -1.10 3.72 -1.95
C PHE A 77 -0.57 2.27 -1.95
N LEU A 78 -1.45 1.27 -1.79
CA LEU A 78 -1.11 -0.15 -1.94
C LEU A 78 -0.74 -0.48 -3.39
N ILE A 79 -1.44 0.11 -4.36
CA ILE A 79 -1.14 -0.02 -5.79
C ILE A 79 0.23 0.56 -6.11
N ILE A 80 0.52 1.79 -5.67
CA ILE A 80 1.85 2.41 -5.85
C ILE A 80 2.94 1.52 -5.24
N PHE A 81 2.73 1.04 -4.02
CA PHE A 81 3.70 0.20 -3.32
C PHE A 81 3.90 -1.16 -4.03
N SER A 82 2.83 -1.80 -4.49
CA SER A 82 2.89 -3.05 -5.28
C SER A 82 3.68 -2.88 -6.56
N MET A 83 3.40 -1.80 -7.32
CA MET A 83 4.12 -1.47 -8.54
C MET A 83 5.64 -1.31 -8.27
N LEU A 84 5.99 -0.54 -7.24
CA LEU A 84 7.39 -0.33 -6.85
C LEU A 84 8.08 -1.59 -6.31
N PHE A 85 7.33 -2.51 -5.71
CA PHE A 85 7.89 -3.78 -5.27
C PHE A 85 8.32 -4.63 -6.48
N GLY A 86 7.51 -4.71 -7.53
CA GLY A 86 7.88 -5.38 -8.79
C GLY A 86 9.17 -4.82 -9.40
N VAL A 87 9.35 -3.49 -9.36
CA VAL A 87 10.61 -2.82 -9.76
C VAL A 87 11.78 -3.25 -8.87
N SER A 88 11.57 -3.31 -7.56
CA SER A 88 12.60 -3.67 -6.59
C SER A 88 13.10 -5.11 -6.78
N LEU A 89 12.22 -6.05 -7.16
CA LEU A 89 12.60 -7.41 -7.49
C LEU A 89 13.52 -7.47 -8.72
N PHE A 90 13.21 -6.71 -9.77
CA PHE A 90 14.03 -6.63 -10.97
C PHE A 90 15.40 -5.98 -10.70
N LEU A 91 15.46 -4.92 -9.89
CA LEU A 91 16.71 -4.26 -9.51
C LEU A 91 17.68 -5.20 -8.78
N VAL A 92 17.16 -6.18 -8.04
CA VAL A 92 17.97 -7.18 -7.31
C VAL A 92 18.26 -8.41 -8.17
N GLY A 93 17.22 -8.99 -8.79
CA GLY A 93 17.28 -10.28 -9.47
C GLY A 93 17.62 -10.21 -10.96
N GLY A 94 17.70 -9.01 -11.54
CA GLY A 94 17.89 -8.80 -12.97
C GLY A 94 16.75 -9.35 -13.82
N ASP A 95 17.04 -9.55 -15.11
CA ASP A 95 16.13 -10.15 -16.10
C ASP A 95 16.04 -11.68 -16.01
N GLY A 96 16.81 -12.31 -15.11
CA GLY A 96 16.83 -13.75 -14.93
C GLY A 96 17.94 -14.49 -15.68
N THR A 97 18.80 -13.77 -16.41
CA THR A 97 19.97 -14.36 -17.08
C THR A 97 21.10 -14.73 -16.11
N ASP A 98 21.27 -13.94 -15.03
CA ASP A 98 22.29 -14.16 -14.01
C ASP A 98 21.76 -15.01 -12.84
N GLN A 99 22.22 -16.26 -12.77
CA GLN A 99 21.86 -17.19 -11.70
C GLN A 99 22.27 -16.71 -10.31
N ARG A 100 23.34 -15.92 -10.16
CA ARG A 100 23.77 -15.39 -8.86
C ARG A 100 22.76 -14.37 -8.36
N LYS A 101 22.28 -13.47 -9.23
CA LYS A 101 21.20 -12.52 -8.92
C LYS A 101 19.88 -13.23 -8.62
N GLY A 102 19.58 -14.31 -9.37
CA GLY A 102 18.42 -15.16 -9.10
C GLY A 102 18.43 -15.77 -7.70
N ARG A 103 19.55 -16.39 -7.30
CA ARG A 103 19.72 -16.94 -5.94
C ARG A 103 19.63 -15.87 -4.85
N LEU A 104 20.23 -14.70 -5.10
CA LEU A 104 20.15 -13.56 -4.18
C LEU A 104 18.69 -13.10 -3.98
N LEU A 105 17.93 -12.99 -5.06
CA LEU A 105 16.53 -12.61 -5.03
C LEU A 105 15.68 -13.65 -4.28
N ALA A 106 15.86 -14.94 -4.56
CA ALA A 106 15.14 -16.02 -3.88
C ALA A 106 15.39 -16.01 -2.37
N ARG A 107 16.65 -15.87 -1.94
CA ARG A 107 17.00 -15.75 -0.52
C ARG A 107 16.37 -14.51 0.11
N ARG A 108 16.40 -13.38 -0.60
CA ARG A 108 15.80 -12.12 -0.14
C ARG A 108 14.28 -12.26 0.07
N LEU A 109 13.58 -12.93 -0.85
CA LEU A 109 12.15 -13.23 -0.75
C LEU A 109 11.84 -14.20 0.41
N GLY A 110 12.65 -15.25 0.58
CA GLY A 110 12.48 -16.18 1.71
C GLY A 110 12.62 -15.49 3.07
N ILE A 111 13.62 -14.60 3.22
CA ILE A 111 13.79 -13.82 4.46
C ILE A 111 12.63 -12.82 4.64
N LEU A 112 12.16 -12.20 3.56
CA LEU A 112 11.01 -11.29 3.61
C LEU A 112 9.73 -12.02 4.05
N PHE A 113 9.53 -13.24 3.59
CA PHE A 113 8.43 -14.10 4.03
C PHE A 113 8.51 -14.36 5.54
N LEU A 114 9.70 -14.68 6.06
CA LEU A 114 9.91 -14.86 7.51
C LEU A 114 9.60 -13.58 8.29
N PHE A 115 10.05 -12.42 7.81
CA PHE A 115 9.69 -11.14 8.43
C PHE A 115 8.18 -10.91 8.41
N GLY A 116 7.50 -11.24 7.32
CA GLY A 116 6.04 -11.15 7.22
C GLY A 116 5.32 -12.06 8.20
N MET A 117 5.73 -13.32 8.32
CA MET A 117 5.17 -14.24 9.32
C MET A 117 5.36 -13.72 10.75
N LEU A 118 6.57 -13.24 11.06
CA LEU A 118 6.87 -12.69 12.38
C LEU A 118 6.08 -11.40 12.65
N HIS A 119 5.91 -10.55 11.65
CA HIS A 119 5.13 -9.32 11.77
C HIS A 119 3.63 -9.61 11.89
N GLY A 120 3.07 -10.47 11.04
CA GLY A 120 1.65 -10.83 11.02
C GLY A 120 1.16 -11.47 12.31
N PHE A 121 1.89 -12.46 12.84
CA PHE A 121 1.54 -13.12 14.11
C PHE A 121 2.03 -12.33 15.34
N GLY A 122 3.21 -11.72 15.26
CA GLY A 122 3.93 -11.17 16.40
C GLY A 122 3.78 -9.66 16.63
N ILE A 123 3.29 -8.91 15.64
CA ILE A 123 3.14 -7.46 15.71
C ILE A 123 1.71 -7.05 15.34
N TRP A 124 1.31 -7.24 14.08
CA TRP A 124 0.01 -6.76 13.59
C TRP A 124 -0.49 -7.59 12.39
N TRP A 125 -1.77 -7.95 12.44
CA TRP A 125 -2.43 -8.86 11.50
C TRP A 125 -2.55 -8.34 10.07
N GLY A 126 -2.39 -7.03 9.83
CA GLY A 126 -2.42 -6.45 8.49
C GLY A 126 -1.07 -6.52 7.77
N ASP A 127 -0.29 -7.59 7.98
CA ASP A 127 0.98 -7.79 7.28
C ASP A 127 0.78 -7.91 5.76
N ILE A 128 1.65 -7.20 5.04
CA ILE A 128 1.72 -7.27 3.58
C ILE A 128 3.02 -7.93 3.08
N LEU A 129 4.02 -8.10 3.96
CA LEU A 129 5.35 -8.57 3.57
C LEU A 129 5.32 -10.02 3.12
N SER A 130 4.55 -10.89 3.79
CA SER A 130 4.42 -12.28 3.36
C SER A 130 3.64 -12.42 2.06
N LEU A 131 2.57 -11.65 1.87
CA LEU A 131 1.84 -11.60 0.60
C LEU A 131 2.79 -11.20 -0.54
N TYR A 132 3.61 -10.17 -0.33
CA TYR A 132 4.56 -9.69 -1.32
C TYR A 132 5.71 -10.66 -1.55
N ALA A 133 6.16 -11.38 -0.53
CA ALA A 133 7.17 -12.41 -0.68
C ALA A 133 6.66 -13.58 -1.54
N VAL A 134 5.45 -14.10 -1.24
CA VAL A 134 4.81 -15.18 -2.02
C VAL A 134 4.56 -14.74 -3.46
N THR A 135 3.98 -13.56 -3.65
CA THR A 135 3.74 -13.00 -4.99
C THR A 135 5.06 -12.73 -5.72
N GLY A 136 6.10 -12.32 -5.00
CA GLY A 136 7.43 -12.10 -5.55
C GLY A 136 8.09 -13.38 -6.09
N PHE A 137 7.79 -14.55 -5.52
CA PHE A 137 8.21 -15.83 -6.09
C PHE A 137 7.51 -16.15 -7.41
N LEU A 138 6.26 -15.69 -7.61
CA LEU A 138 5.61 -15.79 -8.93
C LEU A 138 6.19 -14.78 -9.92
N MET A 139 6.36 -13.53 -9.47
CA MET A 139 6.97 -12.46 -10.25
C MET A 139 8.42 -12.81 -10.68
N PHE A 140 9.09 -13.68 -9.92
CA PHE A 140 10.38 -14.26 -10.29
C PHE A 140 10.36 -14.77 -11.75
N PHE A 141 9.35 -15.53 -12.16
CA PHE A 141 9.33 -16.15 -13.49
C PHE A 141 9.05 -15.18 -14.64
N CYS A 142 8.39 -14.05 -14.38
CA CYS A 142 8.05 -13.06 -15.42
C CYS A 142 8.91 -11.80 -15.40
N ARG A 143 9.84 -11.63 -14.44
CA ARG A 143 10.72 -10.44 -14.34
C ARG A 143 11.56 -10.15 -15.59
N GLY A 144 11.89 -11.17 -16.37
CA GLY A 144 12.63 -11.08 -17.62
C GLY A 144 11.81 -10.61 -18.83
N TRP A 145 10.48 -10.63 -18.73
CA TRP A 145 9.61 -10.36 -19.88
C TRP A 145 9.75 -8.93 -20.40
N GLN A 146 9.46 -8.76 -21.69
CA GLN A 146 9.48 -7.46 -22.34
C GLN A 146 8.43 -6.52 -21.71
N PRO A 147 8.67 -5.19 -21.70
CA PRO A 147 7.78 -4.25 -21.04
C PRO A 147 6.33 -4.31 -21.55
N LYS A 148 6.14 -4.48 -22.87
CA LYS A 148 4.80 -4.58 -23.48
C LYS A 148 4.03 -5.82 -23.00
N VAL A 149 4.71 -6.95 -22.86
CA VAL A 149 4.11 -8.21 -22.36
C VAL A 149 3.73 -8.06 -20.89
N LEU A 150 4.62 -7.50 -20.07
CA LEU A 150 4.34 -7.19 -18.66
C LEU A 150 3.11 -6.28 -18.52
N MET A 151 3.01 -5.23 -19.35
CA MET A 151 1.86 -4.33 -19.35
C MET A 151 0.58 -5.05 -19.79
N GLY A 152 0.62 -5.78 -20.91
CA GLY A 152 -0.57 -6.45 -21.46
C GLY A 152 -1.13 -7.50 -20.50
N VAL A 153 -0.29 -8.40 -20.00
CA VAL A 153 -0.72 -9.46 -19.06
C VAL A 153 -1.10 -8.86 -17.71
N GLY A 154 -0.33 -7.92 -17.19
CA GLY A 154 -0.64 -7.25 -15.92
C GLY A 154 -1.97 -6.49 -15.99
N ALA A 155 -2.19 -5.69 -17.04
CA ALA A 155 -3.43 -4.96 -17.21
C ALA A 155 -4.64 -5.89 -17.40
N ALA A 156 -4.50 -6.96 -18.20
CA ALA A 156 -5.57 -7.93 -18.40
C ALA A 156 -5.91 -8.67 -17.11
N LEU A 157 -4.91 -9.12 -16.34
CA LEU A 157 -5.11 -9.81 -15.08
C LEU A 157 -5.77 -8.90 -14.03
N TYR A 158 -5.29 -7.66 -13.91
CA TYR A 158 -5.90 -6.67 -13.00
C TYR A 158 -7.34 -6.36 -13.39
N ALA A 159 -7.60 -6.12 -14.68
CA ALA A 159 -8.95 -5.86 -15.17
C ALA A 159 -9.88 -7.06 -14.92
N ALA A 160 -9.42 -8.29 -15.13
CA ALA A 160 -10.20 -9.50 -14.83
C ALA A 160 -10.57 -9.58 -13.33
N MET A 161 -9.62 -9.29 -12.44
CA MET A 161 -9.88 -9.25 -10.99
C MET A 161 -10.86 -8.13 -10.62
N ALA A 162 -10.65 -6.92 -11.13
CA ALA A 162 -11.52 -5.77 -10.86
C ALA A 162 -12.95 -6.00 -11.39
N LEU A 163 -13.11 -6.57 -12.59
CA LEU A 163 -14.41 -6.92 -13.16
C LEU A 163 -15.08 -8.06 -12.38
N SER A 164 -14.31 -9.04 -11.89
CA SER A 164 -14.86 -10.12 -11.04
C SER A 164 -15.34 -9.64 -9.68
N ALA A 165 -14.83 -8.49 -9.21
CA ALA A 165 -15.27 -7.85 -7.98
C ALA A 165 -16.56 -7.02 -8.16
N ILE A 166 -16.98 -6.75 -9.40
CA ILE A 166 -18.26 -6.08 -9.67
C ILE A 166 -19.41 -7.07 -9.38
N PRO A 167 -20.29 -6.77 -8.41
CA PRO A 167 -21.41 -7.64 -8.09
C PRO A 167 -22.35 -7.80 -9.29
N THR A 168 -22.96 -8.98 -9.44
CA THR A 168 -23.90 -9.25 -10.54
C THR A 168 -25.04 -8.23 -10.61
N ALA A 169 -25.48 -7.71 -9.46
CA ALA A 169 -26.53 -6.69 -9.37
C ALA A 169 -26.17 -5.35 -10.03
N ALA A 170 -24.88 -5.05 -10.22
CA ALA A 170 -24.42 -3.81 -10.83
C ALA A 170 -24.47 -3.83 -12.37
N TYR A 171 -24.68 -5.00 -12.99
CA TYR A 171 -24.81 -5.05 -14.44
C TYR A 171 -26.15 -4.44 -14.89
N PRO A 172 -26.18 -3.69 -16.02
CA PRO A 172 -27.41 -3.09 -16.56
C PRO A 172 -28.54 -4.11 -16.77
N ASN A 173 -28.19 -5.34 -17.12
CA ASN A 173 -29.14 -6.41 -17.42
C ASN A 173 -29.49 -7.29 -16.21
N ALA A 174 -29.05 -6.93 -14.99
CA ALA A 174 -29.38 -7.68 -13.79
C ALA A 174 -30.89 -7.63 -13.51
N SER A 175 -31.50 -8.79 -13.21
CA SER A 175 -32.94 -8.87 -12.92
C SER A 175 -33.30 -8.07 -11.67
N PRO A 176 -34.55 -7.59 -11.55
CA PRO A 176 -35.02 -6.93 -10.33
C PRO A 176 -34.80 -7.78 -9.07
N SER A 177 -35.04 -9.09 -9.16
CA SER A 177 -34.82 -10.02 -8.05
C SER A 177 -33.36 -10.09 -7.57
N VAL A 178 -32.38 -10.05 -8.49
CA VAL A 178 -30.95 -10.03 -8.15
C VAL A 178 -30.57 -8.71 -7.48
N ARG A 179 -31.11 -7.59 -7.96
CA ARG A 179 -30.90 -6.26 -7.37
C ARG A 179 -31.48 -6.18 -5.96
N THR A 180 -32.74 -6.56 -5.78
CA THR A 180 -33.40 -6.58 -4.47
C THR A 180 -32.70 -7.53 -3.48
N ALA A 181 -32.26 -8.71 -3.94
CA ALA A 181 -31.49 -9.63 -3.10
C ALA A 181 -30.13 -9.04 -2.69
N ALA A 182 -29.42 -8.37 -3.61
CA ALA A 182 -28.14 -7.72 -3.31
C ALA A 182 -28.29 -6.53 -2.35
N GLU A 183 -29.36 -5.75 -2.49
CA GLU A 183 -29.73 -4.68 -1.55
C GLU A 183 -29.99 -5.26 -0.16
N ALA A 184 -30.83 -6.30 -0.06
CA ALA A 184 -31.16 -6.95 1.20
C ALA A 184 -29.92 -7.61 1.88
N ALA A 185 -29.01 -8.19 1.10
CA ALA A 185 -27.80 -8.84 1.63
C ALA A 185 -26.74 -7.87 2.17
N ARG A 186 -26.80 -6.59 1.78
CA ARG A 186 -25.76 -5.60 2.08
C ARG A 186 -26.26 -4.37 2.84
N ILE A 187 -27.57 -4.24 3.05
CA ILE A 187 -28.17 -3.38 4.09
C ILE A 187 -28.33 -4.25 5.33
N PRO A 188 -27.33 -4.27 6.23
CA PRO A 188 -27.49 -5.03 7.44
C PRO A 188 -28.66 -4.46 8.24
N ASP A 189 -29.58 -5.33 8.62
CA ASP A 189 -30.66 -5.02 9.57
C ASP A 189 -30.09 -4.21 10.76
N PRO A 190 -30.66 -3.03 11.10
CA PRO A 190 -30.18 -2.21 12.20
C PRO A 190 -29.99 -2.97 13.51
N VAL A 191 -30.88 -3.94 13.80
CA VAL A 191 -30.74 -4.80 14.98
C VAL A 191 -29.51 -5.69 14.83
N ALA A 192 -29.34 -6.38 13.70
CA ALA A 192 -28.14 -7.17 13.42
C ALA A 192 -26.84 -6.33 13.40
N VAL A 193 -26.86 -5.06 12.99
CA VAL A 193 -25.69 -4.15 13.11
C VAL A 193 -25.37 -3.90 14.58
N MET A 194 -26.39 -3.55 15.37
CA MET A 194 -26.25 -3.30 16.80
C MET A 194 -25.68 -4.53 17.54
N GLU A 195 -26.20 -5.72 17.25
CA GLU A 195 -25.69 -6.99 17.79
C GLU A 195 -24.24 -7.26 17.39
N ARG A 196 -23.89 -7.06 16.10
CA ARG A 196 -22.49 -7.22 15.66
C ARG A 196 -21.55 -6.23 16.32
N LYS A 197 -21.97 -4.98 16.51
CA LYS A 197 -21.20 -3.98 17.26
C LYS A 197 -21.05 -4.36 18.72
N ALA A 198 -22.09 -4.90 19.36
CA ALA A 198 -22.02 -5.40 20.72
C ALA A 198 -21.03 -6.57 20.85
N MET A 199 -21.11 -7.57 19.97
CA MET A 199 -20.14 -8.68 19.92
C MET A 199 -18.70 -8.18 19.67
N THR A 200 -18.54 -7.15 18.84
CA THR A 200 -17.22 -6.56 18.58
C THR A 200 -16.69 -5.87 19.83
N ARG A 201 -17.53 -5.12 20.55
CA ARG A 201 -17.17 -4.48 21.83
C ARG A 201 -16.77 -5.51 22.87
N GLU A 202 -17.48 -6.64 22.96
CA GLU A 202 -17.13 -7.74 23.87
C GLU A 202 -15.74 -8.31 23.57
N ARG A 203 -15.44 -8.63 22.30
CA ARG A 203 -14.10 -9.11 21.88
C ARG A 203 -12.99 -8.10 22.19
N LEU A 204 -13.31 -6.81 22.11
CA LEU A 204 -12.38 -5.73 22.39
C LEU A 204 -12.03 -5.60 23.87
N VAL A 205 -12.91 -6.02 24.79
CA VAL A 205 -12.61 -6.01 26.23
C VAL A 205 -11.41 -6.92 26.51
N GLU A 206 -11.43 -8.15 26.01
CA GLU A 206 -10.32 -9.09 26.18
C GLU A 206 -9.06 -8.59 25.47
N ALA A 207 -9.20 -8.07 24.24
CA ALA A 207 -8.08 -7.59 23.44
C ALA A 207 -7.37 -6.36 24.02
N LYS A 208 -8.09 -5.50 24.75
CA LYS A 208 -7.51 -4.34 25.45
C LYS A 208 -7.00 -4.69 26.85
N GLY A 209 -7.62 -5.68 27.50
CA GLY A 209 -7.33 -6.01 28.90
C GLY A 209 -6.03 -6.78 29.12
N SER A 210 -5.46 -7.44 28.11
CA SER A 210 -4.25 -8.24 28.29
C SER A 210 -3.44 -8.42 27.01
N TRP A 211 -2.15 -8.73 27.20
CA TRP A 211 -1.27 -9.22 26.13
C TRP A 211 -1.86 -10.44 25.43
N ALA A 212 -2.30 -11.46 26.19
CA ALA A 212 -2.82 -12.69 25.62
C ALA A 212 -4.07 -12.46 24.75
N GLY A 213 -4.98 -11.60 25.21
CA GLY A 213 -6.19 -11.23 24.47
C GLY A 213 -5.86 -10.51 23.16
N ALA A 214 -4.96 -9.52 23.20
CA ALA A 214 -4.55 -8.78 22.00
C ALA A 214 -3.95 -9.72 20.94
N TYR A 215 -3.07 -10.63 21.35
CA TYR A 215 -2.40 -11.56 20.45
C TYR A 215 -3.30 -12.69 19.94
N ARG A 216 -4.30 -13.10 20.73
CA ARG A 216 -5.33 -14.05 20.28
C ARG A 216 -6.19 -13.44 19.18
N LEU A 217 -6.65 -12.21 19.36
CA LEU A 217 -7.36 -11.46 18.32
C LEU A 217 -6.49 -11.29 17.08
N ASN A 218 -5.25 -10.80 17.25
CA ASN A 218 -4.30 -10.61 16.16
C ASN A 218 -4.07 -11.89 15.34
N THR A 219 -3.81 -13.00 16.01
CA THR A 219 -3.56 -14.31 15.37
C THR A 219 -4.78 -14.74 14.55
N ARG A 220 -5.98 -14.60 15.09
CA ARG A 220 -7.22 -14.94 14.37
C ARG A 220 -7.40 -14.08 13.13
N GLU A 221 -7.21 -12.77 13.25
CA GLU A 221 -7.34 -11.86 12.11
C GLU A 221 -6.26 -12.12 11.04
N TYR A 222 -5.05 -12.47 11.44
CA TYR A 222 -4.00 -12.80 10.48
C TYR A 222 -4.28 -14.12 9.75
N LEU A 223 -4.84 -15.13 10.42
CA LEU A 223 -5.30 -16.35 9.76
C LEU A 223 -6.37 -16.06 8.70
N ASN A 224 -7.29 -15.11 8.98
CA ASN A 224 -8.26 -14.65 7.98
C ASN A 224 -7.54 -13.99 6.79
N VAL A 225 -6.55 -13.14 7.04
CA VAL A 225 -5.73 -12.52 5.98
C VAL A 225 -5.03 -13.58 5.12
N LEU A 226 -4.39 -14.58 5.73
CA LEU A 226 -3.74 -15.68 5.03
C LEU A 226 -4.73 -16.46 4.15
N SER A 227 -5.95 -16.69 4.65
CA SER A 227 -7.00 -17.38 3.87
C SER A 227 -7.43 -16.60 2.62
N GLY A 228 -7.28 -15.28 2.62
CA GLY A 228 -7.57 -14.41 1.47
C GLY A 228 -6.47 -14.32 0.42
N TYR A 229 -5.29 -14.90 0.66
CA TYR A 229 -4.14 -14.79 -0.24
C TYR A 229 -4.41 -15.27 -1.67
N PRO A 230 -5.13 -16.40 -1.91
CA PRO A 230 -5.43 -16.84 -3.27
C PRO A 230 -6.15 -15.77 -4.11
N SER A 231 -6.97 -14.92 -3.48
CA SER A 231 -7.66 -13.81 -4.16
C SER A 231 -6.77 -12.57 -4.35
N LEU A 232 -5.87 -12.30 -3.41
CA LEU A 232 -5.02 -11.10 -3.43
C LEU A 232 -3.76 -11.26 -4.30
N ILE A 233 -3.22 -12.48 -4.41
CA ILE A 233 -1.99 -12.76 -5.16
C ILE A 233 -2.10 -12.36 -6.64
N PRO A 234 -3.17 -12.73 -7.40
CA PRO A 234 -3.27 -12.37 -8.82
C PRO A 234 -3.30 -10.85 -9.04
N GLN A 235 -4.06 -10.12 -8.22
CA GLN A 235 -4.12 -8.66 -8.28
C GLN A 235 -2.76 -8.03 -7.95
N THR A 236 -2.08 -8.53 -6.91
CA THR A 236 -0.77 -8.03 -6.51
C THR A 236 0.28 -8.30 -7.60
N LEU A 237 0.27 -9.51 -8.19
CA LEU A 237 1.15 -9.89 -9.30
C LEU A 237 0.93 -8.97 -10.50
N ALA A 238 -0.32 -8.72 -10.86
CA ALA A 238 -0.69 -7.82 -11.95
C ALA A 238 -0.10 -6.42 -11.76
N LEU A 239 -0.20 -5.86 -10.55
CA LEU A 239 0.36 -4.55 -10.21
C LEU A 239 1.89 -4.56 -10.23
N MET A 240 2.54 -5.61 -9.73
CA MET A 240 4.00 -5.76 -9.83
C MET A 240 4.48 -5.79 -11.29
N MET A 241 3.74 -6.46 -12.18
CA MET A 241 4.04 -6.51 -13.62
C MET A 241 3.85 -5.13 -14.29
N ILE A 242 2.76 -4.43 -14.00
CA ILE A 242 2.50 -3.06 -14.49
C ILE A 242 3.62 -2.12 -14.04
N GLY A 243 3.97 -2.15 -12.75
CA GLY A 243 5.05 -1.34 -12.19
C GLY A 243 6.39 -1.59 -12.84
N LEU A 244 6.76 -2.87 -13.04
CA LEU A 244 8.00 -3.21 -13.74
C LEU A 244 7.98 -2.75 -15.20
N SER A 245 6.85 -2.85 -15.89
CA SER A 245 6.71 -2.33 -17.26
C SER A 245 6.92 -0.82 -17.33
N LEU A 246 6.30 -0.05 -16.43
CA LEU A 246 6.45 1.40 -16.33
C LEU A 246 7.89 1.81 -15.99
N PHE A 247 8.59 1.00 -15.20
CA PHE A 247 10.01 1.22 -14.93
C PHE A 247 10.89 0.95 -16.14
N LYS A 248 10.70 -0.18 -16.84
CA LYS A 248 11.50 -0.54 -18.02
C LYS A 248 11.25 0.40 -19.21
N SER A 249 10.09 1.05 -19.27
CA SER A 249 9.79 2.08 -20.27
C SER A 249 10.31 3.48 -19.93
N GLY A 250 10.96 3.65 -18.77
CA GLY A 250 11.46 4.94 -18.30
C GLY A 250 10.41 5.87 -17.69
N PHE A 251 9.13 5.48 -17.65
CA PHE A 251 8.05 6.31 -17.10
C PHE A 251 8.24 6.61 -15.60
N LEU A 252 8.61 5.62 -14.79
CA LEU A 252 8.90 5.86 -13.36
C LEU A 252 10.22 6.60 -13.12
N ALA A 253 11.09 6.66 -14.14
CA ALA A 253 12.40 7.30 -14.08
C ALA A 253 12.38 8.78 -14.50
N GLY A 254 11.23 9.31 -14.95
CA GLY A 254 11.15 10.68 -15.47
C GLY A 254 11.51 10.83 -16.95
N GLU A 255 11.76 9.74 -17.67
CA GLU A 255 12.28 9.72 -19.03
C GLU A 255 11.17 9.87 -20.09
N SER A 256 9.89 9.87 -19.69
CA SER A 256 8.76 10.10 -20.60
C SER A 256 8.53 11.59 -20.90
N SER A 257 7.77 11.87 -21.97
CA SER A 257 7.43 13.24 -22.36
C SER A 257 6.49 13.92 -21.36
N ASN A 258 6.61 15.25 -21.21
CA ASN A 258 5.73 16.04 -20.34
C ASN A 258 4.26 15.86 -20.71
N ARG A 259 3.94 15.84 -22.01
CA ARG A 259 2.59 15.59 -22.51
C ARG A 259 2.01 14.29 -21.95
N ARG A 260 2.79 13.21 -21.94
CA ARG A 260 2.32 11.92 -21.39
C ARG A 260 2.04 12.01 -19.89
N TYR A 261 2.92 12.64 -19.11
CA TYR A 261 2.67 12.83 -17.68
C TYR A 261 1.42 13.68 -17.43
N VAL A 262 1.27 14.81 -18.12
CA VAL A 262 0.10 15.69 -17.99
C VAL A 262 -1.18 14.97 -18.40
N THR A 263 -1.17 14.16 -19.46
CA THR A 263 -2.33 13.33 -19.84
C THR A 263 -2.69 12.32 -18.75
N VAL A 264 -1.71 11.62 -18.18
CA VAL A 264 -1.94 10.67 -17.06
C VAL A 264 -2.49 11.39 -15.83
N ILE A 265 -1.97 12.57 -15.51
CA ILE A 265 -2.46 13.42 -14.41
C ILE A 265 -3.92 13.82 -14.67
N ALA A 266 -4.24 14.31 -15.86
CA ALA A 266 -5.60 14.73 -16.21
C ALA A 266 -6.60 13.57 -16.11
N ILE A 267 -6.25 12.40 -16.66
CA ILE A 267 -7.09 11.20 -16.59
C ILE A 267 -7.26 10.75 -15.13
N GLY A 268 -6.17 10.63 -14.39
CA GLY A 268 -6.22 10.11 -13.02
C GLY A 268 -6.89 11.05 -12.03
N TYR A 269 -6.72 12.37 -12.16
CA TYR A 269 -7.48 13.31 -11.32
C TYR A 269 -8.94 13.48 -11.75
N THR A 270 -9.28 13.28 -13.03
CA THR A 270 -10.68 13.15 -13.44
C THR A 270 -11.32 11.91 -12.81
N ALA A 271 -10.60 10.78 -12.82
CA ALA A 271 -11.03 9.56 -12.12
C ALA A 271 -11.16 9.79 -10.60
N LEU A 272 -10.24 10.56 -9.99
CA LEU A 272 -10.32 10.91 -8.58
C LEU A 272 -11.57 11.76 -8.27
N LEU A 273 -11.86 12.77 -9.10
CA LEU A 273 -13.05 13.60 -8.93
C LEU A 273 -14.33 12.77 -9.07
N LEU A 274 -14.37 11.83 -10.01
CA LEU A 274 -15.49 10.91 -10.16
C LEU A 274 -15.65 10.01 -8.92
N ALA A 275 -14.56 9.39 -8.45
CA ALA A 275 -14.58 8.56 -7.25
C ALA A 275 -15.00 9.36 -6.01
N ALA A 276 -14.48 10.58 -5.85
CA ALA A 276 -14.82 11.49 -4.77
C ALA A 276 -16.31 11.87 -4.77
N TRP A 277 -16.86 12.15 -5.95
CA TRP A 277 -18.27 12.48 -6.13
C TRP A 277 -19.17 11.28 -5.83
N LEU A 278 -18.83 10.09 -6.34
CA LEU A 278 -19.56 8.85 -6.04
C LEU A 278 -19.55 8.55 -4.55
N ALA A 279 -18.37 8.56 -3.91
CA ALA A 279 -18.23 8.26 -2.49
C ALA A 279 -18.96 9.26 -1.57
N TRP A 280 -19.22 10.49 -2.04
CA TRP A 280 -19.92 11.52 -1.27
C TRP A 280 -21.45 11.49 -1.43
N LYS A 281 -21.94 11.29 -2.66
CA LYS A 281 -23.37 11.44 -2.99
C LYS A 281 -24.16 10.16 -2.82
N VAL A 282 -23.49 9.03 -2.94
CA VAL A 282 -24.14 7.73 -3.00
C VAL A 282 -24.24 7.21 -1.57
N ASP A 283 -25.47 7.11 -1.03
CA ASP A 283 -25.68 6.42 0.24
C ASP A 283 -25.21 4.96 0.11
N VAL A 284 -24.78 4.34 1.20
CA VAL A 284 -24.27 2.97 1.24
C VAL A 284 -25.16 2.03 0.42
N ARG A 285 -26.49 2.19 0.46
CA ARG A 285 -27.46 1.42 -0.33
C ARG A 285 -27.19 1.48 -1.83
N GLU A 286 -27.02 2.68 -2.38
CA GLU A 286 -26.75 2.89 -3.80
C GLU A 286 -25.31 2.48 -4.18
N ARG A 287 -24.32 2.62 -3.26
CA ARG A 287 -22.90 2.23 -3.49
C ARG A 287 -22.82 0.76 -3.85
N LEU A 288 -23.67 -0.04 -3.20
CA LEU A 288 -23.72 -1.49 -3.33
C LEU A 288 -24.37 -1.96 -4.63
N VAL A 289 -25.39 -1.24 -5.11
CA VAL A 289 -26.07 -1.53 -6.38
C VAL A 289 -25.21 -1.10 -7.57
N LEU A 290 -24.43 -0.02 -7.43
CA LEU A 290 -23.56 0.48 -8.49
C LEU A 290 -22.23 -0.28 -8.62
N GLY A 291 -21.92 -1.21 -7.70
CA GLY A 291 -20.68 -1.98 -7.73
C GLY A 291 -19.43 -1.14 -7.44
N GLU A 292 -19.55 -0.16 -6.53
CA GLU A 292 -18.52 0.85 -6.31
C GLU A 292 -17.15 0.28 -5.93
N GLU A 293 -17.08 -0.83 -5.19
CA GLU A 293 -15.79 -1.51 -4.92
C GLU A 293 -15.08 -1.87 -6.23
N GLY A 294 -15.80 -2.43 -7.21
CA GLY A 294 -15.25 -2.74 -8.53
C GLY A 294 -14.91 -1.48 -9.35
N VAL A 295 -15.73 -0.42 -9.25
CA VAL A 295 -15.45 0.87 -9.89
C VAL A 295 -14.19 1.51 -9.30
N ASN A 296 -14.07 1.53 -7.97
CA ASN A 296 -12.90 2.03 -7.26
C ASN A 296 -11.66 1.24 -7.66
N LEU A 297 -11.74 -0.10 -7.71
CA LEU A 297 -10.65 -0.95 -8.20
C LEU A 297 -10.20 -0.59 -9.62
N LEU A 298 -11.12 -0.24 -10.52
CA LEU A 298 -10.78 0.19 -11.89
C LEU A 298 -10.19 1.60 -11.95
N LEU A 299 -10.66 2.54 -11.12
CA LEU A 299 -10.19 3.93 -11.10
C LEU A 299 -8.88 4.09 -10.32
N SER A 300 -8.66 3.31 -9.27
CA SER A 300 -7.52 3.41 -8.35
C SER A 300 -6.15 3.35 -9.03
N PRO A 301 -5.88 2.48 -10.03
CA PRO A 301 -4.62 2.52 -10.78
C PRO A 301 -4.41 3.84 -11.53
N LEU A 302 -5.46 4.42 -12.11
CA LEU A 302 -5.36 5.70 -12.83
C LEU A 302 -5.02 6.84 -11.86
N ILE A 303 -5.70 6.88 -10.71
CA ILE A 303 -5.45 7.85 -9.63
C ILE A 303 -4.01 7.69 -9.10
N SER A 304 -3.59 6.45 -8.84
CA SER A 304 -2.23 6.11 -8.38
C SER A 304 -1.17 6.61 -9.35
N LEU A 305 -1.39 6.43 -10.65
CA LEU A 305 -0.48 6.91 -11.68
C LEU A 305 -0.47 8.43 -11.79
N ALA A 306 -1.58 9.13 -11.50
CA ALA A 306 -1.58 10.59 -11.40
C ALA A 306 -0.76 11.09 -10.20
N TYR A 307 -0.81 10.44 -9.05
CA TYR A 307 0.07 10.77 -7.91
C TYR A 307 1.55 10.59 -8.27
N VAL A 308 1.89 9.44 -8.88
CA VAL A 308 3.25 9.14 -9.36
C VAL A 308 3.71 10.17 -10.40
N ALA A 309 2.90 10.44 -11.42
CA ALA A 309 3.22 11.39 -12.49
C ALA A 309 3.42 12.81 -11.95
N SER A 310 2.60 13.22 -10.99
CA SER A 310 2.69 14.52 -10.33
C SER A 310 4.03 14.65 -9.57
N LEU A 311 4.41 13.64 -8.80
CA LEU A 311 5.71 13.63 -8.11
C LEU A 311 6.89 13.67 -9.08
N VAL A 312 6.81 12.91 -10.18
CA VAL A 312 7.85 12.90 -11.21
C VAL A 312 8.00 14.29 -11.86
N LEU A 313 6.90 14.97 -12.19
CA LEU A 313 6.96 16.33 -12.74
C LEU A 313 7.46 17.35 -11.71
N LEU A 314 7.07 17.23 -10.43
CA LEU A 314 7.61 18.09 -9.36
C LEU A 314 9.12 17.93 -9.21
N LEU A 315 9.64 16.69 -9.27
CA LEU A 315 11.08 16.44 -9.24
C LEU A 315 11.79 17.06 -10.45
N ARG A 316 11.21 16.94 -11.65
CA ARG A 316 11.72 17.58 -12.87
C ARG A 316 11.69 19.10 -12.81
N ALA A 317 10.73 19.67 -12.08
CA ALA A 317 10.63 21.11 -11.83
C ALA A 317 11.60 21.62 -10.73
N GLY A 318 12.47 20.76 -10.19
CA GLY A 318 13.50 21.15 -9.22
C GLY A 318 13.10 20.99 -7.74
N ALA A 319 11.95 20.37 -7.43
CA ALA A 319 11.48 20.16 -6.06
C ALA A 319 12.26 19.10 -5.26
N GLY A 320 13.41 18.61 -5.76
CA GLY A 320 14.18 17.54 -5.14
C GLY A 320 14.64 17.83 -3.69
N LYS A 321 14.99 19.09 -3.38
CA LYS A 321 15.33 19.50 -2.01
C LYS A 321 14.11 19.43 -1.08
N LEU A 322 12.97 19.94 -1.53
CA LEU A 322 11.71 19.89 -0.78
C LEU A 322 11.28 18.45 -0.48
N LEU A 323 11.49 17.54 -1.43
CA LEU A 323 11.11 16.13 -1.33
C LEU A 323 12.18 15.24 -0.67
N THR A 324 13.27 15.82 -0.17
CA THR A 324 14.35 15.05 0.48
C THR A 324 13.87 14.28 1.72
N PRO A 325 13.04 14.85 2.62
CA PRO A 325 12.47 14.09 3.74
C PRO A 325 11.67 12.88 3.28
N MET A 326 10.85 13.04 2.24
CA MET A 326 10.04 11.97 1.67
C MET A 326 10.92 10.88 1.02
N ALA A 327 11.98 11.27 0.30
CA ALA A 327 12.96 10.33 -0.25
C ALA A 327 13.66 9.52 0.86
N ALA A 328 14.02 10.17 1.97
CA ALA A 328 14.62 9.50 3.12
C ALA A 328 13.65 8.49 3.75
N THR A 329 12.37 8.86 3.91
CA THR A 329 11.32 7.94 4.36
C THR A 329 11.19 6.71 3.46
N GLY A 330 11.26 6.90 2.13
CA GLY A 330 11.21 5.80 1.17
C GLY A 330 12.45 4.92 1.14
N ARG A 331 13.64 5.46 1.40
CA ARG A 331 14.87 4.67 1.60
C ARG A 331 14.83 3.78 2.83
N MET A 332 14.02 4.16 3.82
CA MET A 332 13.77 3.42 5.05
C MET A 332 12.38 2.79 5.08
N ALA A 333 11.78 2.48 3.93
CA ALA A 333 10.39 2.04 3.87
C ALA A 333 10.10 0.77 4.71
N PHE A 334 11.02 -0.20 4.77
CA PHE A 334 10.84 -1.41 5.57
C PHE A 334 10.93 -1.09 7.06
N THR A 335 11.91 -0.28 7.48
CA THR A 335 11.95 0.15 8.88
C THR A 335 10.75 1.02 9.25
N ASN A 336 10.34 1.96 8.39
CA ASN A 336 9.18 2.81 8.61
C ASN A 336 7.88 2.00 8.72
N TYR A 337 7.69 0.97 7.89
CA TYR A 337 6.54 0.07 7.98
C TYR A 337 6.43 -0.66 9.32
N ILE A 338 7.55 -1.23 9.79
CA ILE A 338 7.56 -1.98 11.04
C ILE A 338 7.45 -1.03 12.24
N THR A 339 8.12 0.12 12.21
CA THR A 339 7.99 1.12 13.28
C THR A 339 6.59 1.71 13.36
N GLN A 340 5.92 1.96 12.24
CA GLN A 340 4.47 2.29 12.21
C GLN A 340 3.67 1.25 12.98
N SER A 341 3.86 -0.03 12.65
CA SER A 341 3.12 -1.13 13.29
C SER A 341 3.44 -1.23 14.78
N LEU A 342 4.70 -1.07 15.18
CA LEU A 342 5.11 -1.09 16.58
C LEU A 342 4.53 0.10 17.37
N LEU A 343 4.53 1.30 16.79
CA LEU A 343 3.95 2.49 17.42
C LEU A 343 2.44 2.32 17.59
N MET A 344 1.74 1.93 16.52
CA MET A 344 0.29 1.75 16.55
C MET A 344 -0.12 0.63 17.52
N THR A 345 0.54 -0.53 17.48
CA THR A 345 0.24 -1.62 18.42
C THR A 345 0.62 -1.27 19.86
N SER A 346 1.64 -0.45 20.09
CA SER A 346 1.94 0.06 21.44
C SER A 346 0.86 0.98 21.98
N ILE A 347 0.14 1.70 21.12
CA ILE A 347 -0.98 2.58 21.50
C ILE A 347 -2.27 1.77 21.71
N PHE A 348 -2.58 0.84 20.80
CA PHE A 348 -3.89 0.19 20.76
C PHE A 348 -3.96 -1.17 21.45
N TYR A 349 -2.89 -1.98 21.45
CA TYR A 349 -2.97 -3.36 21.92
C TYR A 349 -2.86 -3.45 23.44
N GLY A 350 -3.69 -4.31 24.02
CA GLY A 350 -3.67 -4.59 25.44
C GLY A 350 -2.30 -5.06 25.93
N GLY A 351 -1.92 -4.57 27.12
CA GLY A 351 -0.64 -4.89 27.75
C GLY A 351 0.52 -3.95 27.39
N ARG A 352 0.40 -3.15 26.33
CA ARG A 352 1.30 -2.02 26.03
C ARG A 352 0.55 -0.70 26.13
N GLY A 353 -0.56 -0.62 25.39
CA GLY A 353 -1.56 0.42 25.50
C GLY A 353 -2.89 -0.18 25.90
N ALA A 354 -3.96 0.52 25.60
CA ALA A 354 -5.33 0.05 25.86
C ALA A 354 -6.37 0.78 25.02
N LEU A 355 -5.96 1.48 23.95
CA LEU A 355 -6.86 2.38 23.25
C LEU A 355 -7.73 1.71 22.19
N MET A 356 -7.61 0.40 21.91
CA MET A 356 -8.20 -0.29 20.73
C MET A 356 -9.56 0.29 20.28
N GLY A 357 -10.74 -0.23 20.56
CA GLY A 357 -11.98 0.45 20.14
C GLY A 357 -12.35 1.79 20.81
N GLU A 358 -11.40 2.57 21.34
CA GLU A 358 -11.64 3.82 22.09
C GLU A 358 -11.36 5.10 21.29
N VAL A 359 -10.90 5.02 20.04
CA VAL A 359 -10.54 6.20 19.24
C VAL A 359 -11.41 6.29 18.00
N ASP A 360 -11.95 7.48 17.73
CA ASP A 360 -12.69 7.77 16.51
C ASP A 360 -11.75 8.10 15.33
N ARG A 361 -12.30 8.24 14.12
CA ARG A 361 -11.47 8.47 12.92
C ARG A 361 -10.71 9.81 12.93
N PRO A 362 -11.28 10.93 13.40
CA PRO A 362 -10.52 12.16 13.58
C PRO A 362 -9.31 11.98 14.51
N GLY A 363 -9.49 11.28 15.64
CA GLY A 363 -8.38 10.92 16.54
C GLY A 363 -7.34 10.03 15.86
N LEU A 364 -7.76 9.05 15.05
CA LEU A 364 -6.84 8.20 14.28
C LEU A 364 -6.03 8.99 13.25
N TRP A 365 -6.63 10.00 12.62
CA TRP A 365 -5.90 10.92 11.74
C TRP A 365 -4.87 11.75 12.51
N ALA A 366 -5.19 12.24 13.71
CA ALA A 366 -4.23 12.96 14.54
C ALA A 366 -3.01 12.08 14.88
N ILE A 367 -3.23 10.81 15.26
CA ILE A 367 -2.16 9.85 15.52
C ILE A 367 -1.35 9.57 14.24
N THR A 368 -2.03 9.35 13.12
CA THR A 368 -1.40 9.10 11.82
C THR A 368 -0.49 10.26 11.40
N LEU A 369 -0.98 11.51 11.51
CA LEU A 369 -0.22 12.72 11.20
C LEU A 369 0.98 12.89 12.14
N ALA A 370 0.82 12.59 13.43
CA ALA A 370 1.94 12.62 14.39
C ALA A 370 3.03 11.62 14.01
N ILE A 371 2.66 10.40 13.61
CA ILE A 371 3.61 9.39 13.14
C ILE A 371 4.25 9.83 11.82
N TRP A 372 3.51 10.42 10.89
CA TRP A 372 4.08 10.95 9.64
C TRP A 372 5.12 12.03 9.90
N ILE A 373 4.82 12.98 10.78
CA ILE A 373 5.73 14.05 11.19
C ILE A 373 7.00 13.43 11.77
N LEU A 374 6.86 12.54 12.76
CA LEU A 374 7.98 11.80 13.34
C LEU A 374 8.80 11.11 12.23
N GLN A 375 8.12 10.45 11.28
CA GLN A 375 8.75 9.69 10.21
C GLN A 375 9.53 10.54 9.20
N LEU A 376 9.01 11.73 8.88
CA LEU A 376 9.65 12.70 8.00
C LEU A 376 10.87 13.37 8.66
N PHE A 377 10.93 13.45 9.99
CA PHE A 377 12.08 14.00 10.71
C PHE A 377 13.17 12.96 11.01
N TRP A 378 12.79 11.78 11.54
CA TRP A 378 13.78 10.78 11.95
C TRP A 378 14.47 10.10 10.77
N SER A 379 13.79 9.92 9.61
CA SER A 379 14.39 9.19 8.48
C SER A 379 15.60 9.95 7.91
N PRO A 380 15.52 11.27 7.64
CA PRO A 380 16.71 12.06 7.29
C PRO A 380 17.77 12.08 8.39
N TRP A 381 17.35 12.25 9.65
CA TRP A 381 18.28 12.30 10.79
C TRP A 381 19.09 11.00 10.93
N TRP A 382 18.45 9.85 10.73
CA TRP A 382 19.09 8.54 10.73
C TRP A 382 20.03 8.38 9.53
N LEU A 383 19.55 8.68 8.33
CA LEU A 383 20.33 8.53 7.10
C LEU A 383 21.46 9.56 6.94
N ALA A 384 21.51 10.59 7.78
CA ALA A 384 22.67 11.46 7.93
C ALA A 384 23.87 10.71 8.57
N ARG A 385 23.61 9.68 9.39
CA ARG A 385 24.63 8.95 10.18
C ARG A 385 24.88 7.53 9.66
N PHE A 386 23.87 6.93 9.06
CA PHE A 386 23.88 5.53 8.60
C PHE A 386 23.55 5.42 7.10
N GLU A 387 24.02 4.36 6.45
CA GLU A 387 23.83 4.15 5.01
C GLU A 387 22.40 3.74 4.64
N MET A 388 21.75 2.99 5.52
CA MET A 388 20.40 2.45 5.33
C MET A 388 19.65 2.36 6.66
N GLY A 389 18.34 2.11 6.61
CA GLY A 389 17.58 1.87 7.82
C GLY A 389 17.98 0.54 8.50
N PRO A 390 17.72 0.40 9.81
CA PRO A 390 18.16 -0.75 10.57
C PRO A 390 17.58 -2.07 10.07
N LEU A 391 16.30 -2.13 9.69
CA LEU A 391 15.71 -3.37 9.16
C LEU A 391 16.12 -3.64 7.72
N GLU A 392 16.35 -2.61 6.92
CA GLU A 392 16.99 -2.76 5.61
C GLU A 392 18.39 -3.36 5.74
N TRP A 393 19.15 -2.92 6.75
CA TRP A 393 20.48 -3.45 7.06
C TRP A 393 20.44 -4.89 7.53
N VAL A 394 19.56 -5.23 8.50
CA VAL A 394 19.39 -6.63 8.96
C VAL A 394 19.00 -7.52 7.78
N TRP A 395 18.03 -7.10 6.97
CA TRP A 395 17.59 -7.86 5.81
C TRP A 395 18.72 -8.06 4.80
N ARG A 396 19.54 -7.03 4.56
CA ARG A 396 20.71 -7.13 3.67
C ARG A 396 21.79 -8.05 4.23
N CYS A 397 22.07 -7.99 5.53
CA CYS A 397 23.03 -8.89 6.19
C CYS A 397 22.58 -10.35 6.09
N LEU A 398 21.31 -10.63 6.41
CA LEU A 398 20.73 -11.96 6.30
C LEU A 398 20.72 -12.47 4.85
N THR A 399 20.47 -11.59 3.88
CA THR A 399 20.48 -11.92 2.45
C THR A 399 21.89 -12.24 1.96
N LEU A 400 22.91 -11.51 2.42
CA LEU A 400 24.30 -11.75 2.03
C LEU A 400 24.98 -12.87 2.84
N GLY A 401 24.44 -13.21 4.02
CA GLY A 401 25.05 -14.14 4.96
C GLY A 401 26.29 -13.60 5.65
N ARG A 402 26.46 -12.28 5.72
CA ARG A 402 27.57 -11.61 6.41
C ARG A 402 27.14 -10.24 6.91
N LEU A 403 27.78 -9.79 7.98
CA LEU A 403 27.62 -8.42 8.48
C LEU A 403 28.30 -7.43 7.55
N ILE A 404 27.65 -6.30 7.30
CA ILE A 404 28.21 -5.17 6.54
C ILE A 404 28.23 -3.92 7.44
N PRO A 405 29.17 -2.97 7.23
CA PRO A 405 29.16 -1.70 7.97
C PRO A 405 27.84 -0.95 7.76
N LEU A 406 27.26 -0.44 8.85
CA LEU A 406 26.03 0.36 8.82
C LEU A 406 26.32 1.88 8.88
N ARG A 407 27.32 2.26 9.68
CA ARG A 407 27.72 3.65 9.87
C ARG A 407 28.49 4.14 8.65
N LYS A 408 28.22 5.38 8.24
CA LYS A 408 28.99 6.03 7.17
C LYS A 408 30.45 6.17 7.61
N PRO A 409 31.43 5.96 6.71
CA PRO A 409 32.80 6.34 6.99
C PRO A 409 32.85 7.84 7.32
N ALA A 410 33.67 8.18 8.32
CA ALA A 410 33.82 9.54 8.84
C ALA A 410 34.43 10.48 7.79
#